data_AF-A0A5Q0P4J5-F1
#
_entry.id   AF-A0A5Q0P4J5-F1
#
_cell.length_a   1.000
_cell.length_b   1.000
_cell.length_c   1.000
_cell.angle_alpha   90.00
_cell.angle_beta   90.00
_cell.angle_gamma   90.00
#
_symmetry.space_group_name_H-M   'P 1'
#
loop_
_entity.id
_entity.type
_entity.pdbx_description
1 polymer ?
#
loop_
_entity_poly.entity_id
_entity_poly.type
_entity_poly.pdbx_seq_one_letter_code
_entity_poly.pdbx_strand_id
1 'polypeptide(L)'
;MNEINKKILEIWKENFKNESGKHPCPIFYKKFTPEDKDKILFIGMNPSFKDEYVRGAITNSKVKVGFEDIYNWSAHDDEYINQINLLDSWAYQKNDNEKTQHSYFNKFEQLLPFENNDKKLAWNHIDLFFYRKTSQKDFKQMILEKGGKLNSFGEAQFKLSTRLIKELQPCLIVVVNAFASELIKEQINLGDSADWGITFDEDKGYDLLSWNECSKDVPIFFSSMLTGQRALDNHSFKRLQWHVKQALKDKNII
;
A
#
# COMPACT_ATOMS: atom_id res chain seq x y z
N MET A 1 -12.35 13.30 11.43
CA MET A 1 -11.64 12.71 10.27
C MET A 1 -10.18 13.12 10.29
N ASN A 2 -9.23 12.23 9.96
CA ASN A 2 -7.82 12.63 9.81
C ASN A 2 -7.59 13.36 8.46
N GLU A 3 -6.49 14.11 8.36
CA GLU A 3 -6.18 14.95 7.19
C GLU A 3 -5.92 14.16 5.90
N ILE A 4 -5.39 12.94 6.00
CA ILE A 4 -5.22 12.05 4.84
C ILE A 4 -6.59 11.69 4.26
N ASN A 5 -7.51 11.20 5.09
CA ASN A 5 -8.82 10.77 4.63
C ASN A 5 -9.66 11.93 4.08
N LYS A 6 -9.49 13.15 4.62
CA LYS A 6 -10.10 14.36 4.03
C LYS A 6 -9.62 14.58 2.60
N LYS A 7 -8.31 14.50 2.36
CA LYS A 7 -7.73 14.65 1.00
C LYS A 7 -8.14 13.52 0.06
N ILE A 8 -8.22 12.29 0.54
CA ILE A 8 -8.76 11.16 -0.24
C ILE A 8 -10.18 11.49 -0.70
N LEU A 9 -11.03 12.00 0.20
CA LEU A 9 -12.40 12.38 -0.15
C LEU A 9 -12.48 13.56 -1.10
N GLU A 10 -11.61 14.57 -0.96
CA GLU A 10 -11.52 15.69 -1.89
C GLU A 10 -11.24 15.19 -3.31
N ILE A 11 -10.24 14.31 -3.47
CA ILE A 11 -9.92 13.67 -4.75
C ILE A 11 -11.15 12.94 -5.31
N TRP A 12 -11.88 12.18 -4.48
CA TRP A 12 -13.11 11.49 -4.93
C TRP A 12 -14.21 12.47 -5.36
N LYS A 13 -14.44 13.53 -4.60
CA LYS A 13 -15.47 14.54 -4.90
C LYS A 13 -15.19 15.31 -6.18
N GLU A 14 -13.92 15.61 -6.46
CA GLU A 14 -13.50 16.30 -7.67
C GLU A 14 -13.69 15.43 -8.91
N ASN A 15 -13.40 14.13 -8.81
CA ASN A 15 -13.35 13.23 -9.98
C ASN A 15 -14.65 12.46 -10.25
N PHE A 16 -15.47 12.21 -9.23
CA PHE A 16 -16.69 11.40 -9.35
C PHE A 16 -17.96 12.18 -8.99
N LYS A 17 -17.93 13.52 -9.05
CA LYS A 17 -19.06 14.37 -8.69
C LYS A 17 -20.35 13.90 -9.38
N ASN A 18 -21.39 13.65 -8.58
CA ASN A 18 -22.71 13.13 -9.03
C ASN A 18 -22.73 11.66 -9.49
N GLU A 19 -21.67 10.89 -9.22
CA GLU A 19 -21.59 9.45 -9.53
C GLU A 19 -21.62 8.57 -8.27
N SER A 20 -22.30 9.04 -7.22
CA SER A 20 -22.54 8.23 -6.03
C SER A 20 -23.30 6.94 -6.40
N GLY A 21 -22.90 5.82 -5.80
CA GLY A 21 -23.46 4.49 -6.11
C GLY A 21 -22.88 3.82 -7.36
N LYS A 22 -22.08 4.52 -8.18
CA LYS A 22 -21.44 3.94 -9.38
C LYS A 22 -19.99 3.51 -9.14
N HIS A 23 -19.35 4.08 -8.12
CA HIS A 23 -17.96 3.85 -7.78
C HIS A 23 -17.85 3.37 -6.33
N PRO A 24 -16.94 2.43 -6.04
CA PRO A 24 -16.64 2.07 -4.68
C PRO A 24 -16.02 3.26 -3.94
N CYS A 25 -16.24 3.31 -2.63
CA CYS A 25 -15.55 4.20 -1.74
C CYS A 25 -14.05 3.91 -1.78
N PRO A 26 -13.21 4.94 -1.56
CA PRO A 26 -11.78 4.72 -1.49
C PRO A 26 -11.42 3.81 -0.32
N ILE A 27 -10.18 3.32 -0.31
CA ILE A 27 -9.55 2.89 0.94
C ILE A 27 -9.29 4.12 1.80
N PHE A 28 -9.53 3.97 3.10
CA PHE A 28 -9.18 4.97 4.09
C PHE A 28 -8.04 4.43 4.95
N TYR A 29 -7.37 5.34 5.67
CA TYR A 29 -6.33 4.97 6.61
C TYR A 29 -6.70 5.41 8.02
N LYS A 30 -6.33 4.60 9.01
CA LYS A 30 -6.31 5.05 10.40
C LYS A 30 -5.38 6.26 10.53
N LYS A 31 -5.56 7.06 11.58
CA LYS A 31 -4.56 8.09 11.92
C LYS A 31 -3.26 7.38 12.32
N PHE A 32 -2.17 7.67 11.62
CA PHE A 32 -0.86 7.13 11.99
C PHE A 32 -0.39 7.73 13.31
N THR A 33 0.27 6.89 14.10
CA THR A 33 0.82 7.18 15.41
C THR A 33 2.33 7.03 15.39
N PRO A 34 3.07 7.50 16.41
CA PRO A 34 4.51 7.24 16.51
C PRO A 34 4.87 5.75 16.44
N GLU A 35 3.99 4.86 16.91
CA GLU A 35 4.20 3.40 16.82
C GLU A 35 4.13 2.87 15.39
N ASP A 36 3.57 3.62 14.44
CA ASP A 36 3.52 3.21 13.03
C ASP A 36 4.81 3.55 12.28
N LYS A 37 5.73 4.31 12.90
CA LYS A 37 7.01 4.69 12.29
C LYS A 37 8.07 3.61 12.36
N ASP A 38 9.10 3.73 11.52
CA ASP A 38 10.28 2.86 11.51
C ASP A 38 9.97 1.36 11.33
N LYS A 39 8.79 1.07 10.76
CA LYS A 39 8.37 -0.28 10.37
C LYS A 39 8.72 -0.54 8.91
N ILE A 40 8.71 -1.83 8.54
CA ILE A 40 8.80 -2.23 7.15
C ILE A 40 7.50 -1.86 6.45
N LEU A 41 7.58 -1.20 5.29
CA LEU A 41 6.42 -0.78 4.52
C LEU A 41 6.28 -1.63 3.25
N PHE A 42 5.14 -2.31 3.14
CA PHE A 42 4.71 -2.93 1.89
C PHE A 42 3.87 -1.95 1.09
N ILE A 43 4.20 -1.79 -0.19
CA ILE A 43 3.45 -0.94 -1.11
C ILE A 43 2.77 -1.81 -2.18
N GLY A 44 1.45 -1.85 -2.11
CA GLY A 44 0.58 -2.44 -3.13
C GLY A 44 0.24 -1.45 -4.24
N MET A 45 -0.55 -1.92 -5.22
CA MET A 45 -1.03 -1.06 -6.30
C MET A 45 -2.33 -0.36 -5.89
N ASN A 46 -3.34 -1.17 -5.57
CA ASN A 46 -4.68 -0.73 -5.23
C ASN A 46 -5.43 -1.88 -4.53
N PRO A 47 -6.42 -1.56 -3.67
CA PRO A 47 -7.25 -2.56 -3.03
C PRO A 47 -8.06 -3.34 -4.08
N SER A 48 -7.93 -4.66 -4.11
CA SER A 48 -8.51 -5.52 -5.15
C SER A 48 -9.21 -6.76 -4.57
N PHE A 49 -9.85 -6.61 -3.41
CA PHE A 49 -10.65 -7.69 -2.84
C PHE A 49 -11.84 -8.02 -3.74
N LYS A 50 -12.12 -9.31 -3.88
CA LYS A 50 -13.32 -9.79 -4.57
C LYS A 50 -14.56 -9.58 -3.70
N ASP A 51 -15.71 -9.40 -4.34
CA ASP A 51 -16.98 -9.16 -3.66
C ASP A 51 -17.32 -10.26 -2.65
N GLU A 52 -17.01 -11.53 -2.95
CA GLU A 52 -17.27 -12.64 -2.02
C GLU A 52 -16.45 -12.49 -0.73
N TYR A 53 -15.20 -12.06 -0.85
CA TYR A 53 -14.35 -11.80 0.31
C TYR A 53 -14.90 -10.65 1.14
N VAL A 54 -15.30 -9.55 0.48
CA VAL A 54 -15.84 -8.36 1.15
C VAL A 54 -17.13 -8.69 1.90
N ARG A 55 -18.05 -9.46 1.31
CA ARG A 55 -19.27 -9.94 1.99
C ARG A 55 -18.95 -10.82 3.20
N GLY A 56 -17.95 -11.69 3.09
CA GLY A 56 -17.45 -12.48 4.21
C GLY A 56 -16.85 -11.61 5.32
N ALA A 57 -16.06 -10.60 4.94
CA ALA A 57 -15.44 -9.66 5.87
C ALA A 57 -16.49 -8.85 6.64
N ILE A 58 -17.55 -8.36 5.98
CA ILE A 58 -18.66 -7.65 6.65
C ILE A 58 -19.30 -8.54 7.73
N THR A 59 -19.62 -9.78 7.37
CA THR A 59 -20.25 -10.74 8.29
C THR A 59 -19.39 -11.01 9.52
N ASN A 60 -18.06 -11.11 9.35
CA ASN A 60 -17.14 -11.55 10.40
C ASN A 60 -16.50 -10.40 11.21
N SER A 61 -16.37 -9.20 10.63
CA SER A 61 -15.71 -8.05 11.26
C SER A 61 -16.63 -7.26 12.22
N LYS A 62 -17.92 -7.62 12.30
CA LYS A 62 -18.94 -6.93 13.13
C LYS A 62 -19.08 -5.44 12.82
N VAL A 63 -18.74 -5.02 11.60
CA VAL A 63 -19.00 -3.65 11.15
C VAL A 63 -20.49 -3.43 10.96
N LYS A 64 -20.93 -2.17 11.07
CA LYS A 64 -22.33 -1.77 10.90
C LYS A 64 -22.73 -1.47 9.46
N VAL A 65 -21.76 -1.43 8.54
CA VAL A 65 -21.97 -1.15 7.12
C VAL A 65 -22.29 -2.43 6.34
N GLY A 66 -23.22 -2.33 5.40
CA GLY A 66 -23.54 -3.37 4.43
C GLY A 66 -22.65 -3.32 3.20
N PHE A 67 -22.80 -4.31 2.32
CA PHE A 67 -22.00 -4.40 1.10
C PHE A 67 -22.27 -3.24 0.13
N GLU A 68 -23.53 -2.83 0.01
CA GLU A 68 -23.93 -1.72 -0.87
C GLU A 68 -23.37 -0.37 -0.38
N ASP A 69 -23.13 -0.23 0.93
CA ASP A 69 -22.56 0.98 1.49
C ASP A 69 -21.15 1.24 0.95
N ILE A 70 -20.40 0.18 0.61
CA ILE A 70 -19.08 0.30 -0.03
C ILE A 70 -19.15 1.04 -1.36
N TYR A 71 -20.29 1.02 -2.05
CA TYR A 71 -20.49 1.79 -3.30
C TYR A 71 -21.13 3.16 -3.05
N ASN A 72 -21.59 3.43 -1.84
CA ASN A 72 -22.07 4.73 -1.43
C ASN A 72 -20.93 5.57 -0.87
N TRP A 73 -20.00 5.95 -1.75
CA TRP A 73 -18.88 6.77 -1.32
C TRP A 73 -19.30 8.14 -0.81
N SER A 74 -20.51 8.65 -1.12
CA SER A 74 -21.00 9.98 -0.71
C SER A 74 -21.44 10.12 0.76
N ALA A 75 -21.61 9.01 1.47
CA ALA A 75 -21.80 9.01 2.92
C ALA A 75 -20.42 9.14 3.58
N HIS A 76 -20.18 10.19 4.37
CA HIS A 76 -18.81 10.63 4.70
C HIS A 76 -18.57 11.04 6.15
N ASP A 77 -19.47 10.71 7.07
CA ASP A 77 -19.18 11.04 8.46
C ASP A 77 -18.03 10.18 9.01
N ASP A 78 -17.52 10.60 10.17
CA ASP A 78 -16.41 9.92 10.83
C ASP A 78 -16.76 8.48 11.24
N GLU A 79 -18.02 8.21 11.56
CA GLU A 79 -18.46 6.86 11.92
C GLU A 79 -18.35 5.93 10.70
N TYR A 80 -18.86 6.35 9.54
CA TYR A 80 -18.79 5.61 8.29
C TYR A 80 -17.35 5.29 7.89
N ILE A 81 -16.46 6.29 7.89
CA ILE A 81 -15.05 6.09 7.55
C ILE A 81 -14.36 5.13 8.53
N ASN A 82 -14.71 5.20 9.82
CA ASN A 82 -14.19 4.26 10.80
C ASN A 82 -14.70 2.83 10.54
N GLN A 83 -15.96 2.64 10.12
CA GLN A 83 -16.48 1.32 9.74
C GLN A 83 -15.76 0.75 8.51
N ILE A 84 -15.51 1.56 7.48
CA ILE A 84 -14.76 1.12 6.29
C ILE A 84 -13.31 0.78 6.65
N ASN A 85 -12.64 1.61 7.47
CA ASN A 85 -11.30 1.30 7.99
C ASN A 85 -11.25 -0.02 8.76
N LEU A 86 -12.24 -0.27 9.62
CA LEU A 86 -12.33 -1.52 10.38
C LEU A 86 -12.48 -2.72 9.44
N LEU A 87 -13.34 -2.60 8.42
CA LEU A 87 -13.53 -3.64 7.40
C LEU A 87 -12.23 -3.93 6.64
N ASP A 88 -11.53 -2.90 6.16
CA ASP A 88 -10.26 -3.08 5.46
C ASP A 88 -9.20 -3.67 6.38
N SER A 89 -9.19 -3.25 7.64
CA SER A 89 -8.22 -3.75 8.62
C SER A 89 -8.38 -5.22 8.96
N TRP A 90 -9.61 -5.73 8.84
CA TRP A 90 -9.90 -7.14 9.07
C TRP A 90 -9.01 -8.04 8.20
N ALA A 91 -8.67 -7.62 6.98
CA ALA A 91 -7.90 -8.44 6.05
C ALA A 91 -6.49 -8.81 6.53
N TYR A 92 -5.87 -7.96 7.35
CA TYR A 92 -4.55 -8.19 7.92
C TYR A 92 -4.59 -8.53 9.42
N GLN A 93 -5.76 -8.62 10.05
CA GLN A 93 -5.89 -9.15 11.41
C GLN A 93 -5.53 -10.64 11.47
N LYS A 94 -5.07 -11.10 12.63
CA LYS A 94 -4.77 -12.51 12.89
C LYS A 94 -6.03 -13.30 13.22
N ASN A 95 -6.12 -14.51 12.66
CA ASN A 95 -7.06 -15.53 13.09
C ASN A 95 -6.44 -16.43 14.17
N ASP A 96 -7.21 -17.39 14.66
CA ASP A 96 -6.81 -18.32 15.72
C ASP A 96 -5.57 -19.18 15.37
N ASN A 97 -5.24 -19.29 14.08
CA ASN A 97 -4.04 -19.99 13.59
C ASN A 97 -2.86 -19.05 13.32
N GLU A 98 -2.89 -17.83 13.88
CA GLU A 98 -1.91 -16.77 13.66
C GLU A 98 -1.66 -16.38 12.19
N LYS A 99 -2.59 -16.71 11.30
CA LYS A 99 -2.56 -16.28 9.90
C LYS A 99 -3.37 -15.01 9.73
N THR A 100 -3.01 -14.18 8.77
CA THR A 100 -3.86 -13.05 8.38
C THR A 100 -5.18 -13.57 7.80
N GLN A 101 -6.28 -12.85 8.01
CA GLN A 101 -7.60 -13.23 7.50
C GLN A 101 -7.59 -13.36 5.96
N HIS A 102 -6.88 -12.48 5.26
CA HIS A 102 -6.68 -12.59 3.82
C HIS A 102 -5.28 -13.16 3.51
N SER A 103 -5.23 -14.18 2.64
CA SER A 103 -4.01 -14.93 2.34
C SER A 103 -2.89 -14.11 1.68
N TYR A 104 -3.26 -13.06 0.94
CA TYR A 104 -2.36 -12.03 0.39
C TYR A 104 -1.32 -11.56 1.41
N PHE A 105 -1.76 -11.16 2.61
CA PHE A 105 -0.88 -10.58 3.63
C PHE A 105 -0.03 -11.62 4.37
N ASN A 106 -0.33 -12.92 4.29
CA ASN A 106 0.51 -13.95 4.90
C ASN A 106 1.92 -13.98 4.29
N LYS A 107 2.04 -13.62 3.00
CA LYS A 107 3.35 -13.57 2.34
C LYS A 107 4.22 -12.43 2.84
N PHE A 108 3.62 -11.38 3.42
CA PHE A 108 4.38 -10.26 3.95
C PHE A 108 5.17 -10.72 5.16
N GLU A 109 4.51 -11.40 6.10
CA GLU A 109 5.20 -11.98 7.26
C GLU A 109 6.19 -13.07 6.88
N GLN A 110 5.85 -13.92 5.91
CA GLN A 110 6.81 -14.92 5.42
C GLN A 110 8.06 -14.25 4.85
N LEU A 111 7.95 -13.06 4.26
CA LEU A 111 9.10 -12.38 3.68
C LEU A 111 10.08 -11.90 4.76
N LEU A 112 9.58 -11.54 5.94
CA LEU A 112 10.38 -10.93 6.98
C LEU A 112 11.20 -11.97 7.74
N PRO A 113 12.49 -11.69 8.02
CA PRO A 113 13.26 -12.53 8.91
C PRO A 113 12.73 -12.45 10.34
N PHE A 114 12.89 -13.54 11.10
CA PHE A 114 12.72 -13.51 12.55
C PHE A 114 13.93 -12.83 13.20
N GLU A 115 13.70 -12.00 14.23
CA GLU A 115 14.77 -11.47 15.08
C GLU A 115 15.42 -12.61 15.91
N ASN A 116 16.62 -12.37 16.45
CA ASN A 116 17.40 -13.33 17.26
C ASN A 116 16.67 -13.84 18.52
N ASN A 117 15.48 -13.33 18.84
CA ASN A 117 14.62 -13.69 19.98
C ASN A 117 13.19 -14.09 19.55
N ASP A 118 13.00 -14.63 18.33
CA ASP A 118 11.69 -15.03 17.76
C ASP A 118 10.65 -13.89 17.60
N LYS A 119 11.06 -12.63 17.80
CA LYS A 119 10.18 -11.49 17.60
C LYS A 119 9.98 -11.23 16.10
N LYS A 120 8.71 -11.18 15.69
CA LYS A 120 8.32 -10.81 14.32
C LYS A 120 8.54 -9.32 14.13
N LEU A 121 9.19 -8.96 13.03
CA LEU A 121 9.32 -7.56 12.60
C LEU A 121 7.94 -7.00 12.26
N ALA A 122 7.67 -5.80 12.77
CA ALA A 122 6.42 -5.11 12.51
C ALA A 122 6.43 -4.48 11.11
N TRP A 123 5.26 -4.49 10.47
CA TRP A 123 5.09 -3.98 9.12
C TRP A 123 3.81 -3.17 8.98
N ASN A 124 3.80 -2.28 7.99
CA ASN A 124 2.64 -1.54 7.51
C ASN A 124 2.37 -1.87 6.03
N HIS A 125 1.17 -1.57 5.58
CA HIS A 125 0.80 -1.67 4.17
C HIS A 125 0.04 -0.42 3.72
N ILE A 126 0.39 0.08 2.55
CA ILE A 126 -0.38 1.08 1.83
C ILE A 126 -0.51 0.65 0.36
N ASP A 127 -1.53 1.14 -0.31
CA ASP A 127 -1.63 1.07 -1.77
C ASP A 127 -1.27 2.43 -2.39
N LEU A 128 -0.60 2.42 -3.55
CA LEU A 128 -0.30 3.65 -4.29
C LEU A 128 -1.55 4.42 -4.72
N PHE A 129 -2.65 3.70 -4.96
CA PHE A 129 -3.90 4.29 -5.41
C PHE A 129 -5.06 3.74 -4.58
N PHE A 130 -5.99 4.63 -4.25
CA PHE A 130 -7.01 4.34 -3.23
C PHE A 130 -8.29 3.73 -3.80
N TYR A 131 -8.29 3.42 -5.10
CA TYR A 131 -9.49 2.98 -5.81
C TYR A 131 -9.63 1.45 -5.82
N ARG A 132 -10.82 0.96 -5.46
CA ARG A 132 -11.11 -0.48 -5.40
C ARG A 132 -11.45 -1.03 -6.79
N LYS A 133 -10.50 -1.68 -7.45
CA LYS A 133 -10.70 -2.29 -8.77
C LYS A 133 -9.87 -3.55 -8.95
N THR A 134 -10.52 -4.63 -9.31
CA THR A 134 -9.86 -5.93 -9.56
C THR A 134 -9.26 -6.02 -10.97
N SER A 135 -9.87 -5.37 -11.96
CA SER A 135 -9.37 -5.33 -13.34
C SER A 135 -8.19 -4.36 -13.47
N GLN A 136 -6.98 -4.90 -13.64
CA GLN A 136 -5.77 -4.09 -13.88
C GLN A 136 -5.89 -3.26 -15.17
N LYS A 137 -6.55 -3.79 -16.21
CA LYS A 137 -6.76 -3.07 -17.48
C LYS A 137 -7.61 -1.82 -17.26
N ASP A 138 -8.77 -1.98 -16.63
CA ASP A 138 -9.69 -0.86 -16.36
C ASP A 138 -9.02 0.14 -15.43
N PHE A 139 -8.28 -0.36 -14.43
CA PHE A 139 -7.59 0.48 -13.47
C PHE A 139 -6.52 1.35 -14.13
N LYS A 140 -5.71 0.77 -15.04
CA LYS A 140 -4.74 1.53 -15.85
C LYS A 140 -5.42 2.61 -16.69
N GLN A 141 -6.54 2.30 -17.33
CA GLN A 141 -7.27 3.28 -18.14
C GLN A 141 -7.80 4.47 -17.31
N MET A 142 -8.07 4.24 -16.02
CA MET A 142 -8.59 5.27 -15.12
C MET A 142 -7.50 6.23 -14.61
N ILE A 143 -6.26 5.77 -14.45
CA ILE A 143 -5.18 6.58 -13.86
C ILE A 143 -4.17 7.11 -14.88
N LEU A 144 -4.21 6.63 -16.13
CA LEU A 144 -3.26 7.00 -17.18
C LEU A 144 -3.91 7.80 -18.31
N GLU A 145 -3.15 8.73 -18.87
CA GLU A 145 -3.45 9.36 -20.14
C GLU A 145 -2.99 8.51 -21.34
N LYS A 146 -3.39 8.94 -22.54
CA LYS A 146 -2.82 8.40 -23.79
C LYS A 146 -1.31 8.69 -23.79
N GLY A 147 -0.50 7.63 -23.84
CA GLY A 147 0.96 7.73 -23.73
C GLY A 147 1.53 7.21 -22.42
N GLY A 148 0.69 6.78 -21.47
CA GLY A 148 1.13 6.02 -20.29
C GLY A 148 1.57 6.87 -19.09
N LYS A 149 1.50 8.20 -19.19
CA LYS A 149 1.69 9.11 -18.04
C LYS A 149 0.47 9.08 -17.12
N LEU A 150 0.67 9.36 -15.83
CA LEU A 150 -0.44 9.58 -14.92
C LEU A 150 -1.31 10.75 -15.40
N ASN A 151 -2.62 10.61 -15.29
CA ASN A 151 -3.55 11.73 -15.44
C ASN A 151 -3.70 12.47 -14.10
N SER A 152 -4.45 13.56 -14.07
CA SER A 152 -4.66 14.36 -12.84
C SER A 152 -5.18 13.55 -11.64
N PHE A 153 -6.07 12.58 -11.87
CA PHE A 153 -6.57 11.69 -10.82
C PHE A 153 -5.50 10.73 -10.29
N GLY A 154 -4.68 10.18 -11.19
CA GLY A 154 -3.54 9.34 -10.85
C GLY A 154 -2.46 10.11 -10.09
N GLU A 155 -2.09 11.30 -10.57
CA GLU A 155 -1.09 12.17 -9.95
C GLU A 155 -1.50 12.61 -8.53
N ALA A 156 -2.76 12.99 -8.34
CA ALA A 156 -3.27 13.41 -7.03
C ALA A 156 -3.17 12.27 -6.00
N GLN A 157 -3.50 11.04 -6.39
CA GLN A 157 -3.36 9.86 -5.53
C GLN A 157 -1.90 9.52 -5.28
N PHE A 158 -1.05 9.53 -6.31
CA PHE A 158 0.38 9.26 -6.17
C PHE A 158 1.04 10.24 -5.20
N LYS A 159 0.74 11.54 -5.33
CA LYS A 159 1.23 12.59 -4.40
C LYS A 159 0.77 12.37 -2.96
N LEU A 160 -0.44 11.86 -2.76
CA LEU A 160 -0.93 11.54 -1.43
C LEU A 160 -0.23 10.29 -0.87
N SER A 161 0.04 9.29 -1.72
CA SER A 161 0.80 8.09 -1.34
C SER A 161 2.24 8.40 -0.95
N THR A 162 2.93 9.30 -1.65
CA THR A 162 4.28 9.75 -1.22
C THR A 162 4.24 10.48 0.12
N ARG A 163 3.16 11.25 0.39
CA ARG A 163 2.94 11.83 1.73
C ARG A 163 2.75 10.75 2.81
N LEU A 164 2.02 9.66 2.53
CA LEU A 164 1.88 8.54 3.47
C LEU A 164 3.25 7.92 3.80
N ILE A 165 4.11 7.74 2.79
CA ILE A 165 5.48 7.24 2.98
C ILE A 165 6.26 8.17 3.91
N LYS A 166 6.19 9.50 3.71
CA LYS A 166 6.84 10.48 4.61
C LYS A 166 6.30 10.43 6.04
N GLU A 167 4.99 10.27 6.22
CA GLU A 167 4.37 10.19 7.56
C GLU A 167 4.76 8.90 8.30
N LEU A 168 4.88 7.79 7.56
CA LEU A 168 5.26 6.48 8.09
C LEU A 168 6.77 6.34 8.34
N GLN A 169 7.63 7.14 7.72
CA GLN A 169 9.10 7.07 7.87
C GLN A 169 9.61 5.61 7.93
N PRO A 170 9.38 4.80 6.88
CA PRO A 170 9.68 3.38 6.95
C PRO A 170 11.18 3.12 7.03
N CYS A 171 11.56 2.05 7.72
CA CYS A 171 12.95 1.63 7.80
C CYS A 171 13.43 0.88 6.54
N LEU A 172 12.49 0.30 5.79
CA LEU A 172 12.67 -0.44 4.55
C LEU A 172 11.34 -0.50 3.81
N ILE A 173 11.36 -0.44 2.48
CA ILE A 173 10.17 -0.52 1.62
C ILE A 173 10.26 -1.75 0.71
N VAL A 174 9.14 -2.47 0.54
CA VAL A 174 8.99 -3.51 -0.48
C VAL A 174 7.77 -3.19 -1.34
N VAL A 175 7.99 -2.90 -2.61
CA VAL A 175 6.92 -2.68 -3.60
C VAL A 175 6.52 -4.04 -4.17
N VAL A 176 5.31 -4.50 -3.84
CA VAL A 176 4.83 -5.87 -4.11
C VAL A 176 3.96 -5.96 -5.36
N ASN A 177 4.27 -5.13 -6.35
CA ASN A 177 3.59 -5.11 -7.63
C ASN A 177 4.51 -4.53 -8.71
N ALA A 178 4.64 -5.23 -9.84
CA ALA A 178 5.54 -4.84 -10.92
C ALA A 178 5.14 -3.50 -11.56
N PHE A 179 3.84 -3.27 -11.75
CA PHE A 179 3.37 -2.02 -12.33
C PHE A 179 3.48 -0.83 -11.36
N ALA A 180 3.24 -1.06 -10.06
CA ALA A 180 3.55 -0.06 -9.02
C ALA A 180 5.04 0.28 -9.01
N SER A 181 5.91 -0.72 -9.18
CA SER A 181 7.36 -0.54 -9.23
C SER A 181 7.80 0.35 -10.39
N GLU A 182 7.29 0.06 -11.59
CA GLU A 182 7.52 0.89 -12.79
C GLU A 182 7.07 2.33 -12.55
N LEU A 183 5.83 2.53 -12.07
CA LEU A 183 5.30 3.87 -11.80
C LEU A 183 6.11 4.64 -10.76
N ILE A 184 6.52 4.03 -9.65
CA ILE A 184 7.35 4.72 -8.65
C ILE A 184 8.66 5.17 -9.28
N LYS A 185 9.35 4.29 -10.03
CA LYS A 185 10.61 4.63 -10.70
C LYS A 185 10.40 5.75 -11.71
N GLU A 186 9.37 5.67 -12.53
CA GLU A 186 9.06 6.70 -13.53
C GLU A 186 8.72 8.03 -12.87
N GLN A 187 7.81 8.07 -11.90
CA GLN A 187 7.35 9.31 -11.30
C GLN A 187 8.42 10.01 -10.46
N ILE A 188 9.29 9.25 -9.78
CA ILE A 188 10.39 9.82 -8.99
C ILE A 188 11.56 10.23 -9.88
N ASN A 189 11.87 9.48 -10.95
CA ASN A 189 13.00 9.82 -11.83
C ASN A 189 12.66 10.82 -12.94
N LEU A 190 11.39 10.92 -13.37
CA LEU A 190 10.94 11.86 -14.41
C LEU A 190 10.35 13.15 -13.83
N GLY A 191 9.98 13.16 -12.56
CA GLY A 191 9.44 14.35 -11.93
C GLY A 191 10.52 15.41 -11.74
N ASP A 192 10.16 16.68 -11.95
CA ASP A 192 10.89 17.84 -11.42
C ASP A 192 10.90 17.86 -9.86
N SER A 193 10.64 16.73 -9.20
CA SER A 193 10.68 16.62 -7.76
C SER A 193 12.14 16.62 -7.32
N ALA A 194 12.70 17.81 -7.14
CA ALA A 194 13.90 18.06 -6.32
C ALA A 194 13.74 17.58 -4.85
N ASP A 195 12.66 16.86 -4.56
CA ASP A 195 12.25 16.38 -3.26
C ASP A 195 12.40 14.87 -3.09
N TRP A 196 12.56 14.08 -4.18
CA TRP A 196 12.72 12.63 -4.11
C TRP A 196 13.82 12.15 -5.05
N GLY A 197 14.50 11.07 -4.66
CA GLY A 197 15.48 10.39 -5.50
C GLY A 197 15.48 8.88 -5.29
N ILE A 198 15.76 8.13 -6.36
CA ILE A 198 16.07 6.70 -6.31
C ILE A 198 17.44 6.46 -6.93
N THR A 199 18.32 5.82 -6.17
CA THR A 199 19.67 5.47 -6.62
C THR A 199 19.94 4.00 -6.34
N PHE A 200 20.50 3.28 -7.31
CA PHE A 200 20.93 1.90 -7.08
C PHE A 200 22.28 1.88 -6.35
N ASP A 201 22.35 1.11 -5.26
CA ASP A 201 23.59 0.90 -4.51
C ASP A 201 24.22 -0.42 -4.97
N GLU A 202 25.27 -0.34 -5.79
CA GLU A 202 25.96 -1.50 -6.38
C GLU A 202 26.59 -2.42 -5.34
N ASP A 203 27.09 -1.85 -4.23
CA ASP A 203 27.75 -2.63 -3.18
C ASP A 203 26.73 -3.45 -2.38
N LYS A 204 25.51 -2.91 -2.21
CA LYS A 204 24.46 -3.54 -1.43
C LYS A 204 23.45 -4.33 -2.28
N GLY A 205 23.39 -4.07 -3.58
CA GLY A 205 22.52 -4.76 -4.54
C GLY A 205 21.04 -4.42 -4.38
N TYR A 206 20.71 -3.20 -3.95
CA TYR A 206 19.33 -2.70 -3.85
C TYR A 206 19.23 -1.20 -4.10
N ASP A 207 18.01 -0.75 -4.44
CA ASP A 207 17.70 0.66 -4.65
C ASP A 207 17.56 1.37 -3.28
N LEU A 208 17.97 2.64 -3.24
CA LEU A 208 17.86 3.55 -2.11
C LEU A 208 16.90 4.68 -2.46
N LEU A 209 15.86 4.86 -1.64
CA LEU A 209 14.90 5.95 -1.73
C LEU A 209 15.30 7.09 -0.77
N SER A 210 15.37 8.31 -1.28
CA SER A 210 15.67 9.51 -0.50
C SER A 210 14.62 10.60 -0.72
N TRP A 211 14.46 11.47 0.27
CA TRP A 211 13.68 12.70 0.16
C TRP A 211 14.21 13.78 1.12
N ASN A 212 13.92 15.06 0.89
CA ASN A 212 14.58 16.18 1.58
C ASN A 212 14.48 16.16 3.11
N GLU A 213 13.34 15.75 3.66
CA GLU A 213 13.15 15.66 5.11
C GLU A 213 13.65 14.32 5.70
N CYS A 214 14.15 13.41 4.86
CA CYS A 214 14.68 12.13 5.32
C CYS A 214 16.15 12.26 5.74
N SER A 215 16.43 11.97 7.00
CA SER A 215 17.82 11.97 7.49
C SER A 215 18.69 10.84 6.93
N LYS A 216 18.07 9.80 6.34
CA LYS A 216 18.77 8.59 5.87
C LYS A 216 18.04 7.99 4.67
N ASP A 217 18.80 7.52 3.69
CA ASP A 217 18.21 6.77 2.58
C ASP A 217 17.55 5.48 3.07
N VAL A 218 16.39 5.18 2.50
CA VAL A 218 15.58 4.01 2.85
C VAL A 218 15.77 2.93 1.78
N PRO A 219 16.20 1.71 2.14
CA PRO A 219 16.23 0.60 1.18
C PRO A 219 14.85 0.35 0.60
N ILE A 220 14.75 0.30 -0.73
CA ILE A 220 13.52 0.00 -1.45
C ILE A 220 13.73 -1.18 -2.39
N PHE A 221 12.86 -2.18 -2.27
CA PHE A 221 12.88 -3.37 -3.10
C PHE A 221 11.70 -3.34 -4.08
N PHE A 222 12.02 -3.31 -5.37
CA PHE A 222 11.02 -3.41 -6.43
C PHE A 222 10.82 -4.88 -6.80
N SER A 223 9.60 -5.36 -6.62
CA SER A 223 9.26 -6.77 -6.82
C SER A 223 8.03 -6.95 -7.69
N SER A 224 7.85 -8.17 -8.20
CA SER A 224 6.56 -8.58 -8.72
C SER A 224 5.58 -8.86 -7.56
N MET A 225 4.42 -9.46 -7.87
CA MET A 225 3.49 -9.82 -6.81
C MET A 225 4.09 -10.90 -5.90
N LEU A 226 3.80 -10.83 -4.59
CA LEU A 226 4.16 -11.92 -3.67
C LEU A 226 3.15 -13.08 -3.72
N THR A 227 1.93 -12.81 -4.20
CA THR A 227 0.84 -13.77 -4.37
C THR A 227 0.07 -13.52 -5.66
N GLY A 228 -0.64 -14.53 -6.16
CA GLY A 228 -1.48 -14.42 -7.35
C GLY A 228 -0.83 -15.01 -8.60
N GLN A 229 -1.45 -14.80 -9.76
CA GLN A 229 -1.10 -15.50 -11.00
C GLN A 229 0.33 -15.22 -11.51
N ARG A 230 0.86 -14.03 -11.24
CA ARG A 230 2.23 -13.62 -11.57
C ARG A 230 3.09 -13.42 -10.32
N ALA A 231 2.86 -14.26 -9.31
CA ALA A 231 3.67 -14.24 -8.12
C ALA A 231 5.12 -14.62 -8.44
N LEU A 232 6.06 -14.10 -7.65
CA LEU A 232 7.44 -14.59 -7.66
C LEU A 232 7.47 -16.13 -7.53
N ASP A 233 8.35 -16.76 -8.31
CA ASP A 233 8.67 -18.16 -8.07
C ASP A 233 9.34 -18.32 -6.69
N ASN A 234 9.31 -19.55 -6.15
CA ASN A 234 9.81 -19.82 -4.81
C ASN A 234 11.30 -19.46 -4.62
N HIS A 235 12.12 -19.53 -5.67
CA HIS A 235 13.54 -19.17 -5.59
C HIS A 235 13.74 -17.66 -5.62
N SER A 236 13.00 -16.94 -6.46
CA SER A 236 13.00 -15.47 -6.43
C SER A 236 12.48 -14.92 -5.11
N PHE A 237 11.44 -15.52 -4.53
CA PHE A 237 10.96 -15.16 -3.19
C PHE A 237 12.03 -15.37 -2.12
N LYS A 238 12.73 -16.53 -2.13
CA LYS A 238 13.84 -16.80 -1.21
C LYS A 238 15.00 -15.81 -1.35
N ARG A 239 15.33 -15.40 -2.58
CA ARG A 239 16.33 -14.35 -2.81
C ARG A 239 15.86 -13.03 -2.21
N LEU A 240 14.62 -12.60 -2.47
CA LEU A 240 14.10 -11.37 -1.88
C LEU A 240 14.14 -11.40 -0.34
N GLN A 241 13.76 -12.52 0.29
CA GLN A 241 13.89 -12.71 1.75
C GLN A 241 15.32 -12.48 2.24
N TRP A 242 16.31 -13.08 1.55
CA TRP A 242 17.72 -12.91 1.89
C TRP A 242 18.17 -11.45 1.72
N HIS A 243 17.78 -10.81 0.61
CA HIS A 243 18.16 -9.42 0.31
C HIS A 243 17.59 -8.45 1.35
N VAL A 244 16.30 -8.58 1.69
CA VAL A 244 15.65 -7.81 2.76
C VAL A 244 16.37 -8.03 4.09
N LYS A 245 16.74 -9.27 4.41
CA LYS A 245 17.50 -9.59 5.64
C LYS A 245 18.86 -8.88 5.67
N GLN A 246 19.61 -8.82 4.56
CA GLN A 246 20.89 -8.10 4.53
C GLN A 246 20.69 -6.60 4.75
N ALA A 247 19.73 -5.98 4.06
CA ALA A 247 19.45 -4.56 4.23
C ALA A 247 19.07 -4.18 5.67
N LEU A 248 18.29 -5.04 6.36
CA LEU A 248 17.95 -4.83 7.76
C LEU A 248 19.17 -4.90 8.69
N LYS A 249 20.12 -5.81 8.42
CA LYS A 249 21.40 -5.89 9.16
C LYS A 249 22.27 -4.65 8.94
N ASP A 250 22.40 -4.20 7.69
CA ASP A 250 23.19 -3.01 7.34
C ASP A 250 22.67 -1.75 8.07
N LYS A 251 21.36 -1.70 8.31
CA LYS A 251 20.68 -0.63 9.04
C LYS A 251 20.69 -0.80 10.56
N ASN A 252 21.31 -1.87 11.07
CA ASN A 252 21.32 -2.26 12.49
C ASN A 252 19.90 -2.38 13.08
N ILE A 253 18.96 -2.90 12.29
CA ILE A 253 17.58 -3.17 12.73
C ILE A 253 17.49 -4.57 13.35
N ILE A 254 18.26 -5.53 12.83
CA ILE A 254 18.35 -6.92 13.30
C ILE A 254 19.79 -7.40 13.43
#